data_AF-A0A2S5QZ14-F1
#
_entry.id   AF-A0A2S5QZ14-F1
#
_cell.length_a   1.000
_cell.length_b   1.000
_cell.length_c   1.000
_cell.angle_alpha   90.00
_cell.angle_beta   90.00
_cell.angle_gamma   90.00
#
_symmetry.space_group_name_H-M   'P 1'
#
loop_
_entity.id
_entity.type
_entity.pdbx_description
1 polymer ?
#
loop_
_entity_poly.entity_id
_entity_poly.type
_entity_poly.pdbx_seq_one_letter_code
_entity_poly.pdbx_strand_id
1 'polypeptide(L)'
;MYLPRTKPFEKLLTLEAYESTRKVLFKSTAQAEVSNNQGVEIPIAIVYRLYYIGRAYDFQAIKLLQPQGKTMIPYIESQRLISELKMLYEIVKDPVVEHYLKILLPYIESKREFTNGGILVSED
;
A
#
# COMPACT_ATOMS: atom_id res chain seq x y z
N MET A 1 7.25 -11.78 25.97
CA MET A 1 6.09 -12.70 25.99
C MET A 1 5.80 -13.07 24.54
N TYR A 2 6.10 -14.31 24.11
CA TYR A 2 5.87 -14.75 22.74
C TYR A 2 4.45 -15.32 22.62
N LEU A 3 3.63 -14.76 21.73
CA LEU A 3 2.33 -15.33 21.40
C LEU A 3 2.54 -16.69 20.71
N PRO A 4 1.76 -17.73 21.06
CA PRO A 4 1.89 -19.04 20.43
C PRO A 4 1.54 -18.93 18.95
N ARG A 5 2.51 -19.25 18.08
CA ARG A 5 2.32 -19.33 16.63
C ARG A 5 1.51 -20.58 16.32
N THR A 6 0.24 -20.41 16.01
CA THR A 6 -0.62 -21.51 15.56
C THR A 6 -0.41 -21.73 14.06
N LYS A 7 -0.60 -22.96 13.56
CA LYS A 7 -0.50 -23.28 12.11
C LYS A 7 -1.30 -22.32 11.20
N PRO A 8 -2.50 -21.82 11.59
CA PRO A 8 -3.21 -20.79 10.82
C PRO A 8 -2.47 -19.45 10.75
N PHE A 9 -1.77 -19.03 11.81
CA PHE A 9 -1.03 -17.78 11.85
C PHE A 9 0.14 -17.78 10.88
N GLU A 10 0.85 -18.90 10.76
CA GLU A 10 1.97 -19.04 9.82
C GLU A 10 1.52 -18.98 8.35
N LYS A 11 0.33 -19.50 8.04
CA LYS A 11 -0.27 -19.37 6.70
C LYS A 11 -0.62 -17.92 6.31
N LEU A 12 -0.90 -17.04 7.27
CA LEU A 12 -1.16 -15.62 6.98
C LEU A 12 0.12 -14.82 6.67
N LEU A 13 1.29 -15.46 6.77
CA LEU A 13 2.60 -14.91 6.42
C LEU A 13 3.13 -15.46 5.09
N THR A 14 2.35 -16.25 4.36
CA THR A 14 2.70 -16.71 3.01
C THR A 14 1.97 -15.90 1.94
N LEU A 15 2.61 -15.69 0.79
CA LEU A 15 2.04 -14.91 -0.32
C LEU A 15 0.82 -15.60 -0.94
N GLU A 16 0.86 -16.94 -1.04
CA GLU A 16 -0.18 -17.80 -1.59
C GLU A 16 -1.57 -17.55 -0.97
N ALA A 17 -1.63 -17.15 0.31
CA ALA A 17 -2.87 -16.87 1.00
C ALA A 17 -3.62 -15.65 0.43
N TYR A 18 -2.94 -14.79 -0.34
CA TYR A 18 -3.47 -13.51 -0.80
C TYR A 18 -3.67 -13.45 -2.33
N GLU A 19 -3.13 -14.39 -3.09
CA GLU A 19 -3.17 -14.38 -4.57
C GLU A 19 -4.59 -14.41 -5.15
N SER A 20 -5.53 -15.08 -4.47
CA SER A 20 -6.93 -15.25 -4.92
C SER A 20 -7.89 -14.20 -4.35
N THR A 21 -7.39 -13.21 -3.61
CA THR A 21 -8.25 -12.22 -2.93
C THR A 21 -8.52 -11.00 -3.81
N ARG A 22 -9.61 -10.29 -3.51
CA ARG A 22 -9.92 -9.01 -4.15
C ARG A 22 -8.76 -8.04 -4.03
N LYS A 23 -8.57 -7.20 -5.04
CA LYS A 23 -7.45 -6.27 -5.11
C LYS A 23 -7.92 -4.83 -5.12
N VAL A 24 -7.03 -3.97 -4.67
CA VAL A 24 -7.15 -2.52 -4.68
C VAL A 24 -6.14 -2.01 -5.69
N LEU A 25 -6.61 -1.15 -6.59
CA LEU A 25 -5.84 -0.58 -7.68
C LEU A 25 -5.33 0.81 -7.30
N PHE A 26 -4.02 0.98 -7.44
CA PHE A 26 -3.31 2.23 -7.23
C PHE A 26 -2.98 2.84 -8.60
N LYS A 27 -3.51 4.03 -8.87
CA LYS A 27 -3.33 4.74 -10.15
C LYS A 27 -2.92 6.19 -9.93
N SER A 28 -1.79 6.60 -10.49
CA SER A 28 -1.46 8.01 -10.73
C SER A 28 -2.55 8.74 -11.53
N THR A 29 -2.93 9.94 -11.10
CA THR A 29 -3.88 10.81 -11.82
C THR A 29 -3.18 11.91 -12.62
N ALA A 30 -1.86 11.85 -12.75
CA ALA A 30 -1.09 12.85 -13.49
C ALA A 30 -1.49 12.86 -14.98
N GLN A 31 -1.75 14.06 -15.51
CA GLN A 31 -2.32 14.27 -16.85
C GLN A 31 -1.45 13.70 -17.98
N ALA A 32 -0.12 13.63 -17.78
CA ALA A 32 0.82 13.04 -18.73
C ALA A 32 0.72 11.50 -18.84
N GLU A 33 0.09 10.82 -17.87
CA GLU A 33 0.11 9.36 -17.76
C GLU A 33 -1.25 8.67 -18.02
N VAL A 34 -2.32 9.44 -18.22
CA VAL A 34 -3.68 8.89 -18.43
C VAL A 34 -3.71 7.87 -19.59
N SER A 35 -2.80 7.99 -20.56
CA SER A 35 -2.71 7.14 -21.74
C SER A 35 -1.99 5.80 -21.52
N ASN A 36 -1.20 5.61 -20.46
CA ASN A 36 -0.35 4.42 -20.27
C ASN A 36 -0.25 3.91 -18.81
N ASN A 37 -1.07 4.43 -17.91
CA ASN A 37 -1.00 4.09 -16.50
C ASN A 37 -1.82 2.82 -16.15
N GLN A 38 -1.17 1.66 -16.26
CA GLN A 38 -1.76 0.37 -15.88
C GLN A 38 -2.01 0.26 -14.37
N GLY A 39 -1.33 1.07 -13.55
CA GLY A 39 -1.47 1.04 -12.09
C GLY A 39 -0.79 -0.16 -11.43
N VAL A 40 -0.93 -0.26 -10.11
CA VAL A 40 -0.47 -1.41 -9.31
C VAL A 40 -1.65 -1.96 -8.53
N GLU A 41 -1.85 -3.27 -8.63
CA GLU A 41 -2.86 -3.97 -7.84
C GLU A 41 -2.24 -4.57 -6.58
N ILE A 42 -2.91 -4.37 -5.44
CA ILE A 42 -2.51 -4.95 -4.16
C ILE A 42 -3.72 -5.63 -3.53
N PRO A 43 -3.59 -6.86 -3.00
CA PRO A 43 -4.69 -7.51 -2.29
C PRO A 43 -5.28 -6.65 -1.17
N ILE A 44 -6.60 -6.62 -1.08
CA ILE A 44 -7.34 -5.79 -0.11
C ILE A 44 -6.93 -6.08 1.33
N ALA A 45 -6.68 -7.36 1.65
CA ALA A 45 -6.24 -7.79 2.97
C ALA A 45 -4.87 -7.20 3.34
N ILE A 46 -4.01 -6.96 2.35
CA ILE A 46 -2.71 -6.32 2.56
C ILE A 46 -2.88 -4.82 2.73
N VAL A 47 -3.78 -4.18 2.00
CA VAL A 47 -4.12 -2.77 2.21
C VAL A 47 -4.68 -2.55 3.62
N TYR A 48 -5.56 -3.42 4.12
CA TYR A 48 -5.99 -3.40 5.53
C TYR A 48 -4.80 -3.54 6.50
N ARG A 49 -3.88 -4.46 6.21
CA ARG A 49 -2.70 -4.68 7.05
C ARG A 49 -1.83 -3.43 7.12
N LEU A 50 -1.56 -2.79 5.98
CA LEU A 50 -0.86 -1.51 5.90
C LEU A 50 -1.59 -0.44 6.70
N TYR A 51 -2.91 -0.30 6.53
CA TYR A 51 -3.73 0.66 7.27
C TYR A 51 -3.63 0.48 8.79
N TYR A 52 -3.79 -0.76 9.30
CA TYR A 52 -3.74 -1.03 10.74
C TYR A 52 -2.34 -0.87 11.32
N ILE A 53 -1.30 -1.25 10.57
CA ILE A 53 0.08 -0.99 11.01
C ILE A 53 0.34 0.52 11.03
N GLY A 54 -0.08 1.26 10.00
CA GLY A 54 0.01 2.72 9.97
C GLY A 54 -0.69 3.37 11.17
N ARG A 55 -1.84 2.84 11.57
CA ARG A 55 -2.51 3.25 12.80
C ARG A 55 -1.71 2.96 14.07
N ALA A 56 -1.07 1.80 14.16
CA ALA A 56 -0.30 1.40 15.34
C ALA A 56 0.96 2.26 15.54
N TYR A 57 1.60 2.70 14.44
CA TYR A 57 2.79 3.56 14.46
C TYR A 57 2.49 5.06 14.26
N ASP A 58 1.21 5.43 14.26
CA ASP A 58 0.72 6.78 14.04
C ASP A 58 1.16 7.47 12.72
N PHE A 59 1.36 6.67 11.67
CA PHE A 59 1.58 7.13 10.30
C PHE A 59 0.29 7.70 9.71
N GLN A 60 0.25 9.00 9.41
CA GLN A 60 -1.00 9.69 9.04
C GLN A 60 -1.35 9.45 7.57
N ALA A 61 -0.37 9.49 6.67
CA ALA A 61 -0.60 9.30 5.24
C ALA A 61 -0.91 7.84 4.91
N ILE A 62 -0.32 6.86 5.61
CA ILE A 62 -0.69 5.44 5.42
C ILE A 62 -2.17 5.17 5.77
N LYS A 63 -2.76 5.92 6.71
CA LYS A 63 -4.19 5.82 7.04
C LYS A 63 -5.10 6.25 5.88
N LEU A 64 -4.57 6.96 4.89
CA LEU A 64 -5.29 7.34 3.66
C LEU A 64 -5.42 6.17 2.67
N LEU A 65 -4.67 5.08 2.88
CA LEU A 65 -4.82 3.82 2.13
C LEU A 65 -6.09 3.08 2.59
N GLN A 66 -7.25 3.70 2.37
CA GLN A 66 -8.52 3.07 2.69
C GLN A 66 -8.75 1.91 1.71
N PRO A 67 -8.93 0.68 2.21
CA PRO A 67 -9.12 -0.49 1.36
C PRO A 67 -10.51 -0.56 0.70
N GLN A 68 -11.44 0.29 1.14
CA GLN A 68 -12.80 0.37 0.62
C GLN A 68 -13.03 1.69 -0.10
N GLY A 69 -13.81 1.63 -1.18
CA GLY A 69 -14.22 2.82 -1.92
C GLY A 69 -13.09 3.41 -2.76
N LYS A 70 -13.21 4.72 -3.03
CA LYS A 70 -12.33 5.46 -3.93
C LYS A 70 -11.75 6.67 -3.20
N THR A 71 -10.45 6.65 -2.96
CA THR A 71 -9.74 7.72 -2.27
C THR A 71 -8.72 8.36 -3.19
N MET A 72 -8.74 9.69 -3.30
CA MET A 72 -7.69 10.45 -3.97
C MET A 72 -6.73 10.97 -2.91
N ILE A 73 -5.46 10.60 -3.03
CA ILE A 73 -4.36 11.06 -2.19
C ILE A 73 -3.66 12.20 -2.95
N PRO A 74 -3.77 13.46 -2.48
CA PRO A 74 -3.14 14.60 -3.14
C PRO A 74 -1.62 14.48 -3.16
N TYR A 75 -0.96 15.24 -4.05
CA TYR A 75 0.51 15.27 -4.17
C TYR A 75 1.25 15.40 -2.84
N ILE A 76 0.85 16.36 -1.99
CA ILE A 76 1.53 16.62 -0.71
C ILE A 76 1.44 15.38 0.20
N GLU A 77 0.27 14.78 0.28
CA GLU A 77 0.06 13.56 1.06
C GLU A 77 0.74 12.34 0.44
N SER A 78 0.92 12.30 -0.89
CA SER A 78 1.67 11.23 -1.55
C SER A 78 3.16 11.29 -1.23
N GLN A 79 3.73 12.49 -1.08
CA GLN A 79 5.11 12.65 -0.60
C GLN A 79 5.26 12.12 0.82
N ARG A 80 4.32 12.47 1.71
CA ARG A 80 4.30 11.96 3.09
C ARG A 80 4.11 10.44 3.13
N LEU A 81 3.22 9.92 2.27
CA LEU A 81 2.97 8.49 2.14
C LEU A 81 4.25 7.73 1.77
N ILE A 82 5.04 8.24 0.81
CA ILE A 82 6.33 7.62 0.44
C ILE A 82 7.25 7.52 1.68
N SER A 83 7.40 8.62 2.42
CA SER A 83 8.25 8.65 3.62
C SER A 83 7.77 7.65 4.68
N GLU A 84 6.47 7.62 4.95
CA GLU A 84 5.90 6.69 5.94
C GLU A 84 6.00 5.22 5.49
N LEU A 85 5.82 4.93 4.19
CA LEU A 85 5.98 3.58 3.64
C LEU A 85 7.44 3.10 3.70
N LYS A 86 8.42 4.00 3.53
CA LYS A 86 9.85 3.69 3.75
C LYS A 86 10.14 3.37 5.21
N MET A 87 9.65 4.19 6.13
CA MET A 87 9.77 3.90 7.56
C MET A 87 9.13 2.56 7.91
N LEU A 88 7.95 2.28 7.35
CA LEU A 88 7.26 1.01 7.52
C LEU A 88 8.10 -0.17 7.04
N TYR A 89 8.73 -0.03 5.87
CA TYR A 89 9.62 -1.04 5.28
C TYR A 89 10.84 -1.34 6.17
N GLU A 90 11.38 -0.34 6.87
CA GLU A 90 12.52 -0.52 7.78
C GLU A 90 12.14 -1.18 9.12
N ILE A 91 10.94 -0.90 9.64
CA ILE A 91 10.53 -1.35 10.99
C ILE A 91 9.78 -2.69 10.98
N VAL A 92 9.03 -3.02 9.91
CA VAL A 92 8.17 -4.20 9.88
C VAL A 92 8.89 -5.39 9.26
N LYS A 93 9.12 -6.44 10.06
CA LYS A 93 9.68 -7.73 9.61
C LYS A 93 8.57 -8.71 9.23
N ASP A 94 7.73 -8.32 8.28
CA ASP A 94 6.64 -9.15 7.75
C ASP A 94 6.89 -9.40 6.26
N PRO A 95 7.15 -10.65 5.84
CA PRO A 95 7.59 -10.96 4.47
C PRO A 95 6.52 -10.63 3.43
N VAL A 96 5.24 -10.69 3.80
CA VAL A 96 4.13 -10.38 2.89
C VAL A 96 4.03 -8.87 2.71
N VAL A 97 4.06 -8.12 3.82
CA VAL A 97 4.06 -6.64 3.76
C VAL A 97 5.29 -6.14 3.00
N GLU A 98 6.47 -6.70 3.28
CA GLU A 98 7.71 -6.35 2.61
C GLU A 98 7.62 -6.58 1.10
N HIS A 99 7.06 -7.71 0.66
CA HIS A 99 6.85 -8.02 -0.76
C HIS A 99 5.98 -6.96 -1.44
N TYR A 100 4.82 -6.63 -0.87
CA TYR A 100 3.92 -5.65 -1.49
C TYR A 100 4.46 -4.21 -1.38
N LEU A 101 5.24 -3.88 -0.36
CA LEU A 101 5.95 -2.60 -0.28
C LEU A 101 7.01 -2.48 -1.39
N LYS A 102 7.73 -3.56 -1.73
CA LYS A 102 8.68 -3.57 -2.86
C LYS A 102 8.03 -3.32 -4.21
N ILE A 103 6.74 -3.59 -4.34
CA ILE A 103 5.97 -3.30 -5.56
C ILE A 103 5.40 -1.88 -5.51
N LEU A 104 4.79 -1.50 -4.38
CA LEU A 104 4.09 -0.23 -4.22
C LEU A 104 5.03 0.98 -4.18
N LEU A 105 6.12 0.90 -3.41
CA LEU A 105 7.04 2.02 -3.20
C LEU A 105 7.64 2.51 -4.52
N PRO A 106 8.30 1.67 -5.35
CA PRO A 106 8.87 2.13 -6.61
C PRO A 106 7.83 2.72 -7.55
N TYR A 107 6.62 2.16 -7.57
CA TYR A 107 5.52 2.71 -8.38
C TYR A 107 5.18 4.12 -7.93
N ILE A 108 4.92 4.35 -6.64
CA ILE A 108 4.56 5.69 -6.14
C ILE A 108 5.73 6.67 -6.30
N GLU A 109 6.96 6.24 -6.04
CA GLU A 109 8.16 7.07 -6.16
C GLU A 109 8.44 7.50 -7.59
N SER A 110 8.21 6.63 -8.57
CA SER A 110 8.35 6.97 -9.99
C SER A 110 7.43 8.12 -10.42
N LYS A 111 6.40 8.44 -9.60
CA LYS A 111 5.42 9.50 -9.85
C LYS A 111 5.68 10.77 -9.06
N ARG A 112 6.79 10.84 -8.33
CA ARG A 112 7.14 11.97 -7.45
C ARG A 112 7.30 13.31 -8.17
N GLU A 113 7.61 13.28 -9.46
CA GLU A 113 7.85 14.47 -10.27
C GLU A 113 6.55 15.13 -10.76
N PHE A 114 5.40 14.45 -10.63
CA PHE A 114 4.11 14.96 -11.09
C PHE A 114 3.39 15.78 -10.01
N THR A 115 3.76 17.04 -9.89
CA THR A 115 3.17 18.01 -8.94
C THR A 115 1.70 18.31 -9.19
N ASN A 116 1.20 18.08 -10.41
CA ASN A 116 -0.19 18.34 -10.82
C ASN A 116 -1.10 17.10 -10.67
N GLY A 117 -0.66 16.06 -9.97
CA GLY A 117 -1.39 14.79 -9.82
C GLY A 117 -1.47 14.29 -8.39
N GLY A 118 -2.14 13.15 -8.21
CA GLY A 118 -2.22 12.42 -6.96
C GLY A 118 -2.25 10.92 -7.22
N ILE A 119 -2.45 10.14 -6.16
CA ILE A 119 -2.67 8.69 -6.25
C ILE A 119 -4.14 8.43 -6.01
N LEU A 120 -4.78 7.82 -6.98
CA LEU A 120 -6.10 7.24 -6.82
C LEU A 120 -5.97 5.81 -6.29
N VAL A 121 -6.67 5.54 -5.20
CA VAL A 121 -6.80 4.21 -4.61
C VAL A 121 -8.26 3.80 -4.77
N SER A 122 -8.53 2.71 -5.48
CA SER A 122 -9.90 2.20 -5.68
C SER A 122 -9.97 0.68 -5.59
N GLU A 123 -11.02 0.15 -4.97
CA GLU A 123 -11.39 -1.26 -5.16
C GLU A 123 -11.69 -1.49 -6.65
N ASP A 124 -11.14 -2.56 -7.21
CA ASP A 124 -11.41 -3.00 -8.60
C ASP A 124 -12.67 -3.88 -8.65
#